data_AF-A0A7S1EC14-F1
#
_entry.id   AF-A0A7S1EC14-F1
#
_cell.length_a   1.000
_cell.length_b   1.000
_cell.length_c   1.000
_cell.angle_alpha   90.00
_cell.angle_beta   90.00
_cell.angle_gamma   90.00
#
_symmetry.space_group_name_H-M   'P 1'
#
loop_
_entity.id
_entity.type
_entity.pdbx_description
1 polymer ?
#
loop_
_entity_poly.entity_id
_entity_poly.type
_entity_poly.pdbx_seq_one_letter_code
_entity_poly.pdbx_strand_id
1 'polypeptide(L)'
;GGNVLMVGPGAGLREFSFENVVSEAGGQSDVYDGSVRRLVVDFVNGSNGCVLAYGQTGSGKTHTMFGPDAVSGAAVRDPHPERSGIVPRACAEVMRALEAKRAMGTTVSLRASYVEVYGDAVTDLLGDGAAVGMWQGVAHRALFSGMCSVPVQGAAELEELLLRADAAKRRAATMMNERSSRAHSVLLLSLQQTRADTGAEVGSTMCFADLGGSEQVFKSDVAEMHTREAGFLQKETRMQEAVNINLGLFSLKVCIAALVEKRYVPYQNSRLTMMLSSALGGNCRTCVVVTGSSEKKHAVETMQSMRFGETCSLVTNAASRDNMAAVTRALRAIDEEIGRVEAAIVAKETWETVRTVRKDELHQEGEATCGQEVVVTSKLVGAEAEREHLELLLSRRRVLTGA
;
A
#
# COMPACT_ATOMS: atom_id res chain seq x y z
N GLY A 1 -22.34 7.60 -5.36
CA GLY A 1 -22.77 8.47 -4.26
C GLY A 1 -24.03 7.88 -3.66
N GLY A 2 -24.10 7.74 -2.34
CA GLY A 2 -25.28 7.29 -1.62
C GLY A 2 -25.51 8.10 -0.35
N ASN A 3 -26.75 8.14 0.13
CA ASN A 3 -27.12 8.87 1.33
C ASN A 3 -27.55 7.91 2.44
N VAL A 4 -27.19 8.23 3.68
CA VAL A 4 -27.62 7.53 4.89
C VAL A 4 -28.48 8.48 5.71
N LEU A 5 -29.73 8.10 5.93
CA LEU A 5 -30.65 8.84 6.79
C LEU A 5 -30.62 8.26 8.20
N MET A 6 -30.31 9.10 9.19
CA MET A 6 -30.25 8.71 10.59
C MET A 6 -31.27 9.46 11.43
N VAL A 7 -31.88 8.76 12.39
CA VAL A 7 -32.70 9.35 13.44
C VAL A 7 -32.05 9.08 14.78
N GLY A 8 -31.66 10.14 15.48
CA GLY A 8 -31.00 10.05 16.78
C GLY A 8 -31.82 10.71 17.90
N PRO A 9 -31.89 10.12 19.11
CA PRO A 9 -32.45 10.80 20.27
C PRO A 9 -31.78 12.16 20.49
N GLY A 10 -32.56 13.25 20.50
CA GLY A 10 -32.06 14.62 20.69
C GLY A 10 -31.35 15.26 19.49
N ALA A 11 -31.07 14.51 18.41
CA ALA A 11 -30.42 15.02 17.20
C ALA A 11 -31.38 15.17 16.01
N GLY A 12 -32.59 14.59 16.10
CA GLY A 12 -33.58 14.63 15.03
C GLY A 12 -33.19 13.78 13.82
N LEU A 13 -33.74 14.14 12.66
CA LEU A 13 -33.44 13.54 11.37
C LEU A 13 -32.18 14.20 10.79
N ARG A 14 -31.17 13.41 10.42
CA ARG A 14 -29.96 13.89 9.75
C ARG A 14 -29.60 12.99 8.58
N GLU A 15 -29.28 13.62 7.46
CA GLU A 15 -28.76 12.96 6.27
C GLU A 15 -27.24 13.08 6.22
N PHE A 16 -26.57 12.02 5.78
CA PHE A 16 -25.13 11.97 5.49
C PHE A 16 -24.91 11.50 4.05
N SER A 17 -24.01 12.13 3.32
CA SER A 17 -23.66 11.75 1.95
C SER A 17 -22.27 11.13 1.88
N PHE A 18 -22.18 9.96 1.24
CA PHE A 18 -20.93 9.24 1.04
C PHE A 18 -20.74 8.85 -0.43
N GLU A 19 -19.50 8.55 -0.83
CA GLU A 19 -19.18 8.10 -2.19
C GLU A 19 -19.90 6.78 -2.53
N ASN A 20 -19.97 5.88 -1.56
CA ASN A 20 -20.67 4.61 -1.65
C ASN A 20 -21.38 4.29 -0.31
N VAL A 21 -22.53 3.62 -0.38
CA VAL A 21 -23.30 3.18 0.79
C VAL A 21 -23.73 1.73 0.54
N VAL A 22 -23.32 0.84 1.45
CA VAL A 22 -23.70 -0.57 1.42
C VAL A 22 -24.72 -0.82 2.53
N SER A 23 -25.92 -1.24 2.14
CA SER A 23 -26.99 -1.57 3.09
C SER A 23 -26.80 -2.94 3.73
N GLU A 24 -27.65 -3.30 4.69
CA GLU A 24 -27.63 -4.64 5.33
C GLU A 24 -27.87 -5.80 4.32
N ALA A 25 -28.47 -5.51 3.16
CA ALA A 25 -28.64 -6.49 2.09
C ALA A 25 -27.41 -6.63 1.18
N GLY A 26 -26.43 -5.72 1.30
CA GLY A 26 -25.21 -5.73 0.50
C GLY A 26 -24.19 -6.76 1.00
N GLY A 27 -23.48 -7.35 0.05
CA GLY A 27 -22.48 -8.39 0.31
C GLY A 27 -21.05 -7.85 0.42
N GLN A 28 -20.12 -8.76 0.70
CA GLN A 28 -18.69 -8.45 0.81
C GLN A 28 -18.08 -8.02 -0.55
N SER A 29 -18.61 -8.55 -1.66
CA SER A 29 -18.25 -8.13 -3.01
C SER A 29 -18.63 -6.67 -3.27
N ASP A 30 -19.82 -6.23 -2.85
CA ASP A 30 -20.28 -4.86 -3.08
C ASP A 30 -19.36 -3.82 -2.42
N VAL A 31 -18.87 -4.13 -1.22
CA VAL A 31 -17.86 -3.30 -0.53
C VAL A 31 -16.54 -3.29 -1.30
N TYR A 32 -16.06 -4.46 -1.71
CA TYR A 32 -14.77 -4.60 -2.38
C TYR A 32 -14.77 -3.93 -3.77
N ASP A 33 -15.70 -4.31 -4.63
CA ASP A 33 -15.80 -3.82 -6.00
C ASP A 33 -16.18 -2.34 -6.06
N GLY A 34 -17.07 -1.90 -5.17
CA GLY A 34 -17.52 -0.51 -5.13
C GLY A 34 -16.52 0.49 -4.55
N SER A 35 -15.65 0.05 -3.62
CA SER A 35 -14.85 0.98 -2.81
C SER A 35 -13.34 0.69 -2.76
N VAL A 36 -12.89 -0.54 -3.03
CA VAL A 36 -11.49 -0.93 -2.75
C VAL A 36 -10.73 -1.44 -3.98
N ARG A 37 -11.39 -2.13 -4.91
CA ARG A 37 -10.74 -2.78 -6.05
C ARG A 37 -9.85 -1.82 -6.85
N ARG A 38 -10.30 -0.58 -7.04
CA ARG A 38 -9.51 0.45 -7.72
C ARG A 38 -8.18 0.77 -7.01
N LEU A 39 -8.17 0.80 -5.68
CA LEU A 39 -6.95 1.00 -4.90
C LEU A 39 -5.96 -0.16 -5.09
N VAL A 40 -6.47 -1.39 -5.20
CA VAL A 40 -5.64 -2.57 -5.47
C VAL A 40 -5.02 -2.50 -6.86
N VAL A 41 -5.80 -2.08 -7.86
CA VAL A 41 -5.29 -1.83 -9.22
C VAL A 41 -4.23 -0.73 -9.21
N ASP A 42 -4.46 0.37 -8.51
CA ASP A 42 -3.51 1.47 -8.38
C ASP A 42 -2.21 1.02 -7.68
N PHE A 43 -2.32 0.20 -6.64
CA PHE A 43 -1.18 -0.40 -5.93
C PHE A 43 -0.34 -1.29 -6.83
N VAL A 44 -0.96 -2.22 -7.55
CA VAL A 44 -0.25 -3.08 -8.52
C VAL A 44 0.43 -2.24 -9.63
N ASN A 45 -0.09 -1.04 -9.88
CA ASN A 45 0.46 -0.06 -10.81
C ASN A 45 1.36 0.99 -10.14
N GLY A 46 1.85 0.78 -8.92
CA GLY A 46 2.88 1.65 -8.34
C GLY A 46 2.39 2.86 -7.55
N SER A 47 1.11 2.91 -7.17
CA SER A 47 0.58 3.99 -6.31
C SER A 47 0.31 3.47 -4.90
N ASN A 48 0.57 4.28 -3.88
CA ASN A 48 0.25 3.86 -2.51
C ASN A 48 -1.27 3.86 -2.29
N GLY A 49 -1.76 2.84 -1.58
CA GLY A 49 -3.18 2.68 -1.24
C GLY A 49 -3.37 2.43 0.25
N CYS A 50 -4.50 2.87 0.80
CA CYS A 50 -4.87 2.61 2.18
C CYS A 50 -6.37 2.39 2.32
N VAL A 51 -6.76 1.39 3.11
CA VAL A 51 -8.14 1.15 3.54
C VAL A 51 -8.19 1.17 5.06
N LEU A 52 -9.04 2.04 5.61
CA LEU A 52 -9.29 2.15 7.05
C LEU A 52 -10.71 1.68 7.36
N ALA A 53 -10.89 0.70 8.24
CA ALA A 53 -12.20 0.35 8.78
C ALA A 53 -12.41 1.07 10.13
N TYR A 54 -13.50 1.84 10.25
CA TYR A 54 -13.79 2.67 11.42
C TYR A 54 -15.24 2.52 11.89
N GLY A 55 -15.44 2.42 13.21
CA GLY A 55 -16.74 2.33 13.84
C GLY A 55 -16.67 1.72 15.24
N GLN A 56 -17.79 1.66 15.94
CA GLN A 56 -17.84 1.07 17.28
C GLN A 56 -17.54 -0.44 17.28
N THR A 57 -17.18 -1.01 18.42
CA THR A 57 -17.10 -2.47 18.59
C THR A 57 -18.42 -3.13 18.20
N GLY A 58 -18.31 -4.24 17.48
CA GLY A 58 -19.47 -4.98 16.96
C GLY A 58 -20.13 -4.38 15.71
N SER A 59 -19.71 -3.22 15.19
CA SER A 59 -20.34 -2.64 13.99
C SER A 59 -19.93 -3.27 12.67
N GLY A 60 -18.99 -4.22 12.65
CA GLY A 60 -18.61 -4.95 11.44
C GLY A 60 -17.26 -4.60 10.81
N LYS A 61 -16.36 -3.88 11.50
CA LYS A 61 -15.00 -3.54 10.99
C LYS A 61 -14.21 -4.79 10.54
N THR A 62 -13.95 -5.72 11.45
CA THR A 62 -13.22 -6.96 11.18
C THR A 62 -13.96 -7.86 10.18
N HIS A 63 -15.30 -7.91 10.25
CA HIS A 63 -16.12 -8.63 9.27
C HIS A 63 -15.92 -8.07 7.85
N THR A 64 -15.90 -6.75 7.71
CA THR A 64 -15.67 -6.09 6.41
C THR A 64 -14.24 -6.34 5.92
N MET A 65 -13.24 -6.23 6.80
CA MET A 65 -11.83 -6.36 6.43
C MET A 65 -11.44 -7.80 6.09
N PHE A 66 -11.90 -8.80 6.84
CA PHE A 66 -11.43 -10.18 6.70
C PHE A 66 -12.54 -11.18 6.36
N GLY A 67 -13.79 -10.89 6.71
CA GLY A 67 -14.93 -11.79 6.53
C GLY A 67 -15.44 -12.38 7.86
N PRO A 68 -16.60 -13.06 7.82
CA PRO A 68 -17.21 -13.67 9.01
C PRO A 68 -16.33 -14.76 9.63
N ASP A 69 -15.59 -15.50 8.80
CA ASP A 69 -14.74 -16.62 9.25
C ASP A 69 -13.40 -16.20 9.88
N ALA A 70 -13.11 -14.89 9.91
CA ALA A 70 -11.97 -14.36 10.67
C ALA A 70 -12.23 -14.43 12.17
N VAL A 71 -13.51 -14.39 12.57
CA VAL A 71 -13.92 -14.53 13.97
C VAL A 71 -13.81 -15.99 14.43
N SER A 72 -13.87 -16.96 13.51
CA SER A 72 -13.77 -18.40 13.79
C SER A 72 -12.37 -19.00 13.55
N GLY A 73 -11.42 -18.23 13.01
CA GLY A 73 -10.07 -18.70 12.67
C GLY A 73 -10.00 -19.56 11.40
N ALA A 74 -11.04 -19.57 10.58
CA ALA A 74 -11.15 -20.33 9.34
C ALA A 74 -11.02 -19.47 8.06
N ALA A 75 -10.95 -18.14 8.19
CA ALA A 75 -11.09 -17.15 7.12
C ALA A 75 -10.30 -17.36 5.83
N VAL A 76 -9.14 -18.01 5.90
CA VAL A 76 -8.25 -18.04 4.74
C VAL A 76 -8.50 -19.27 3.86
N ARG A 77 -9.07 -20.34 4.42
CA ARG A 77 -9.43 -21.57 3.71
C ARG A 77 -10.94 -21.71 3.46
N ASP A 78 -11.68 -20.60 3.41
CA ASP A 78 -13.13 -20.67 3.19
C ASP A 78 -13.44 -21.13 1.75
N PRO A 79 -14.16 -22.26 1.54
CA PRO A 79 -14.65 -22.68 0.23
C PRO A 79 -15.75 -21.75 -0.35
N HIS A 80 -16.17 -20.70 0.37
CA HIS A 80 -17.12 -19.69 -0.10
C HIS A 80 -16.46 -18.31 -0.34
N PRO A 81 -15.83 -18.09 -1.51
CA PRO A 81 -15.19 -16.83 -1.87
C PRO A 81 -16.14 -15.62 -1.84
N GLU A 82 -17.46 -15.85 -1.86
CA GLU A 82 -18.50 -14.82 -1.72
C GLU A 82 -18.49 -14.14 -0.33
N ARG A 83 -17.98 -14.81 0.71
CA ARG A 83 -17.96 -14.32 2.09
C ARG A 83 -16.65 -13.66 2.51
N SER A 84 -15.60 -13.82 1.71
CA SER A 84 -14.28 -13.23 1.99
C SER A 84 -14.37 -11.71 2.10
N GLY A 85 -13.70 -11.11 3.10
CA GLY A 85 -13.60 -9.66 3.25
C GLY A 85 -12.63 -8.99 2.28
N ILE A 86 -12.37 -7.70 2.54
CA ILE A 86 -11.50 -6.86 1.70
C ILE A 86 -10.09 -7.44 1.56
N VAL A 87 -9.44 -7.80 2.65
CA VAL A 87 -8.05 -8.26 2.70
C VAL A 87 -7.84 -9.55 1.89
N PRO A 88 -8.55 -10.66 2.15
CA PRO A 88 -8.36 -11.88 1.36
C PRO A 88 -8.65 -11.68 -0.14
N ARG A 89 -9.67 -10.89 -0.50
CA ARG A 89 -9.95 -10.53 -1.91
C ARG A 89 -8.81 -9.73 -2.54
N ALA A 90 -8.33 -8.70 -1.84
CA ALA A 90 -7.20 -7.90 -2.29
C ALA A 90 -5.93 -8.73 -2.48
N CYS A 91 -5.60 -9.59 -1.51
CA CYS A 91 -4.46 -10.48 -1.59
C CYS A 91 -4.56 -11.40 -2.81
N ALA A 92 -5.71 -12.02 -3.04
CA ALA A 92 -5.93 -12.88 -4.21
C ALA A 92 -5.77 -12.12 -5.55
N GLU A 93 -6.34 -10.91 -5.66
CA GLU A 93 -6.23 -10.09 -6.88
C GLU A 93 -4.80 -9.59 -7.10
N VAL A 94 -4.09 -9.16 -6.05
CA VAL A 94 -2.67 -8.80 -6.11
C VAL A 94 -1.84 -9.97 -6.62
N MET A 95 -1.97 -11.16 -6.01
CA MET A 95 -1.16 -12.31 -6.38
C MET A 95 -1.37 -12.71 -7.85
N ARG A 96 -2.63 -12.76 -8.31
CA ARG A 96 -2.96 -13.02 -9.72
C ARG A 96 -2.34 -11.98 -10.66
N ALA A 97 -2.38 -10.71 -10.29
CA ALA A 97 -1.80 -9.64 -11.10
C ALA A 97 -0.26 -9.67 -11.12
N LEU A 98 0.38 -10.07 -10.02
CA LEU A 98 1.83 -10.25 -9.95
C LEU A 98 2.30 -11.44 -10.80
N GLU A 99 1.56 -12.55 -10.82
CA GLU A 99 1.82 -13.68 -11.72
C GLU A 99 1.77 -13.25 -13.18
N ALA A 100 0.75 -12.50 -13.58
CA ALA A 100 0.64 -11.95 -14.93
C ALA A 100 1.81 -11.00 -15.26
N LYS A 101 2.22 -10.12 -14.32
CA LYS A 101 3.38 -9.24 -14.51
C LYS A 101 4.69 -10.01 -14.67
N ARG A 102 4.90 -11.08 -13.89
CA ARG A 102 6.07 -11.96 -14.02
C ARG A 102 6.10 -12.64 -15.40
N ALA A 103 4.95 -13.12 -15.89
CA ALA A 103 4.83 -13.72 -17.21
C ALA A 103 5.17 -12.73 -18.35
N MET A 104 4.95 -11.43 -18.14
CA MET A 104 5.36 -10.35 -19.05
C MET A 104 6.82 -9.89 -18.83
N GLY A 105 7.61 -10.59 -18.01
CA GLY A 105 9.02 -10.28 -17.76
C GLY A 105 9.27 -9.18 -16.72
N THR A 106 8.25 -8.70 -15.98
CA THR A 106 8.48 -7.74 -14.88
C THR A 106 9.02 -8.48 -13.65
N THR A 107 10.17 -8.05 -13.13
CA THR A 107 10.67 -8.53 -11.83
C THR A 107 9.84 -7.91 -10.72
N VAL A 108 9.32 -8.72 -9.80
CA VAL A 108 8.48 -8.25 -8.68
C VAL A 108 8.95 -8.85 -7.36
N SER A 109 9.01 -8.00 -6.33
CA SER A 109 9.30 -8.38 -4.94
C SER A 109 8.16 -7.88 -4.07
N LEU A 110 7.39 -8.82 -3.49
CA LEU A 110 6.31 -8.54 -2.56
C LEU A 110 6.77 -8.91 -1.15
N ARG A 111 6.51 -8.01 -0.20
CA ARG A 111 6.76 -8.24 1.23
C ARG A 111 5.52 -7.87 2.03
N ALA A 112 5.25 -8.61 3.09
CA ALA A 112 4.15 -8.35 4.01
C ALA A 112 4.68 -8.02 5.42
N SER A 113 4.07 -7.04 6.07
CA SER A 113 4.25 -6.74 7.49
C SER A 113 2.86 -6.70 8.13
N TYR A 114 2.67 -7.29 9.30
CA TYR A 114 1.39 -7.22 9.99
C TYR A 114 1.62 -6.93 11.47
N VAL A 115 1.12 -5.80 11.96
CA VAL A 115 1.28 -5.38 13.35
C VAL A 115 -0.03 -5.13 14.06
N GLU A 116 0.01 -5.28 15.37
CA GLU A 116 -1.01 -4.79 16.29
C GLU A 116 -0.48 -3.57 17.06
N VAL A 117 -1.30 -2.54 17.18
CA VAL A 117 -1.04 -1.34 17.97
C VAL A 117 -2.06 -1.28 19.11
N TYR A 118 -1.57 -1.27 20.35
CA TYR A 118 -2.39 -1.13 21.55
C TYR A 118 -1.78 -0.10 22.48
N GLY A 119 -2.44 1.06 22.64
CA GLY A 119 -1.83 2.24 23.26
C GLY A 119 -0.57 2.66 22.50
N ASP A 120 0.57 2.65 23.20
CA ASP A 120 1.89 2.93 22.61
C ASP A 120 2.69 1.66 22.23
N ALA A 121 2.18 0.48 22.57
CA ALA A 121 2.83 -0.78 22.24
C ALA A 121 2.54 -1.21 20.79
N VAL A 122 3.58 -1.67 20.10
CA VAL A 122 3.49 -2.25 18.75
C VAL A 122 4.00 -3.67 18.79
N THR A 123 3.21 -4.61 18.28
CA THR A 123 3.48 -6.05 18.30
C THR A 123 3.49 -6.60 16.87
N ASP A 124 4.53 -7.33 16.49
CA ASP A 124 4.64 -8.01 15.20
C ASP A 124 3.81 -9.30 15.21
N LEU A 125 2.74 -9.34 14.42
CA LEU A 125 1.86 -10.51 14.31
C LEU A 125 2.45 -11.60 13.40
N LEU A 126 3.43 -11.28 12.55
CA LEU A 126 4.13 -12.26 11.71
C LEU A 126 5.36 -12.84 12.42
N GLY A 127 5.95 -12.11 13.36
CA GLY A 127 7.11 -12.49 14.17
C GLY A 127 6.76 -13.01 15.57
N ASP A 128 5.71 -13.83 15.69
CA ASP A 128 5.28 -14.48 16.94
C ASP A 128 4.96 -13.55 18.11
N GLY A 129 4.56 -12.31 17.83
CA GLY A 129 4.21 -11.33 18.86
C GLY A 129 5.40 -10.58 19.44
N ALA A 130 6.55 -10.57 18.74
CA ALA A 130 7.70 -9.76 19.14
C ALA A 130 7.35 -8.27 19.21
N ALA A 131 7.89 -7.55 20.20
CA ALA A 131 7.72 -6.11 20.31
C ALA A 131 8.49 -5.39 19.20
N VAL A 132 7.84 -4.46 18.49
CA VAL A 132 8.44 -3.69 17.40
C VAL A 132 8.85 -2.31 17.92
N GLY A 133 10.16 -2.05 17.93
CA GLY A 133 10.70 -0.71 18.16
C GLY A 133 10.44 -0.15 19.57
N MET A 134 11.23 -0.59 20.55
CA MET A 134 11.25 -0.03 21.91
C MET A 134 11.69 1.46 21.98
N TRP A 135 12.20 2.04 20.90
CA TRP A 135 12.70 3.42 20.86
C TRP A 135 11.77 4.36 20.06
N GLN A 136 11.46 5.53 20.62
CA GLN A 136 10.67 6.58 19.97
C GLN A 136 11.22 6.90 18.56
N GLY A 137 10.38 6.78 17.53
CA GLY A 137 10.71 7.07 16.13
C GLY A 137 11.09 5.85 15.28
N VAL A 138 11.38 4.70 15.88
CA VAL A 138 11.81 3.51 15.15
C VAL A 138 10.64 2.65 14.67
N ALA A 139 9.47 2.62 15.32
CA ALA A 139 8.36 1.74 14.89
C ALA A 139 7.80 2.07 13.50
N HIS A 140 7.57 3.36 13.21
CA HIS A 140 7.20 3.81 11.86
C HIS A 140 8.30 3.46 10.85
N ARG A 141 9.54 3.81 11.18
CA ARG A 141 10.66 3.50 10.30
C ARG A 141 10.83 1.99 10.13
N ALA A 142 10.65 1.16 11.15
CA ALA A 142 10.80 -0.30 11.15
C ALA A 142 9.78 -1.01 10.25
N LEU A 143 8.52 -0.55 10.29
CA LEU A 143 7.45 -1.07 9.44
C LEU A 143 7.70 -0.75 7.98
N PHE A 144 8.10 0.50 7.69
CA PHE A 144 8.34 0.98 6.33
C PHE A 144 9.77 0.73 5.83
N SER A 145 10.72 0.39 6.71
CA SER A 145 12.09 -0.03 6.38
C SER A 145 12.24 -1.55 6.29
N GLY A 146 11.13 -2.27 6.49
CA GLY A 146 11.06 -3.71 6.27
C GLY A 146 11.66 -4.58 7.38
N MET A 147 11.95 -4.06 8.58
CA MET A 147 12.58 -4.84 9.65
C MET A 147 11.70 -5.98 10.19
N CYS A 148 10.38 -5.82 10.12
CA CYS A 148 9.39 -6.85 10.45
C CYS A 148 8.65 -7.38 9.20
N SER A 149 9.22 -7.16 8.01
CA SER A 149 8.59 -7.59 6.77
C SER A 149 9.09 -8.97 6.33
N VAL A 150 8.16 -9.83 5.93
CA VAL A 150 8.44 -11.18 5.43
C VAL A 150 8.24 -11.18 3.90
N PRO A 151 9.16 -11.76 3.11
CA PRO A 151 8.94 -11.91 1.66
C PRO A 151 7.74 -12.83 1.39
N VAL A 152 7.05 -12.59 0.27
CA VAL A 152 5.89 -13.37 -0.16
C VAL A 152 6.13 -13.84 -1.60
N GLN A 153 6.30 -15.16 -1.77
CA GLN A 153 6.59 -15.77 -3.06
C GLN A 153 5.32 -16.19 -3.82
N GLY A 154 4.26 -16.58 -3.10
CA GLY A 154 3.04 -17.12 -3.68
C GLY A 154 1.79 -16.87 -2.84
N ALA A 155 0.62 -17.17 -3.43
CA ALA A 155 -0.67 -16.94 -2.80
C ALA A 155 -0.84 -17.78 -1.52
N ALA A 156 -0.38 -19.05 -1.55
CA ALA A 156 -0.44 -19.94 -0.40
C ALA A 156 0.39 -19.42 0.79
N GLU A 157 1.57 -18.85 0.55
CA GLU A 157 2.42 -18.28 1.60
C GLU A 157 1.76 -17.03 2.21
N LEU A 158 1.17 -16.16 1.39
CA LEU A 158 0.43 -15.00 1.88
C LEU A 158 -0.76 -15.41 2.75
N GLU A 159 -1.48 -16.46 2.32
CA GLU A 159 -2.58 -17.04 3.09
C GLU A 159 -2.10 -17.60 4.44
N GLU A 160 -1.00 -18.34 4.46
CA GLU A 160 -0.42 -18.88 5.69
C GLU A 160 0.02 -17.77 6.65
N LEU A 161 0.61 -16.69 6.13
CA LEU A 161 0.98 -15.52 6.93
C LEU A 161 -0.25 -14.87 7.59
N LEU A 162 -1.37 -14.75 6.86
CA LEU A 162 -2.62 -14.22 7.41
C LEU A 162 -3.19 -15.14 8.50
N LEU A 163 -3.16 -16.46 8.31
CA LEU A 163 -3.59 -17.44 9.31
C LEU A 163 -2.74 -17.36 10.59
N ARG A 164 -1.42 -17.26 10.43
CA ARG A 164 -0.49 -17.16 11.56
C ARG A 164 -0.72 -15.87 12.35
N ALA A 165 -0.91 -14.75 11.65
CA ALA A 165 -1.19 -13.47 12.28
C ALA A 165 -2.52 -13.47 13.04
N ASP A 166 -3.57 -14.08 12.47
CA ASP A 166 -4.86 -14.21 13.14
C ASP A 166 -4.74 -15.06 14.43
N ALA A 167 -3.99 -16.17 14.38
CA ALA A 167 -3.72 -16.99 15.56
C ALA A 167 -2.93 -16.21 16.63
N ALA A 168 -1.96 -15.37 16.23
CA ALA A 168 -1.23 -14.49 17.15
C ALA A 168 -2.15 -13.46 17.80
N LYS A 169 -3.03 -12.82 17.01
CA LYS A 169 -4.03 -11.86 17.49
C LYS A 169 -5.00 -12.51 18.48
N ARG A 170 -5.49 -13.72 18.20
CA ARG A 170 -6.36 -14.48 19.12
C ARG A 170 -5.68 -14.80 20.44
N ARG A 171 -4.41 -15.25 20.42
CA ARG A 171 -3.64 -15.48 21.66
C ARG A 171 -3.51 -14.20 22.49
N ALA A 172 -3.20 -13.07 21.85
CA ALA A 172 -3.10 -11.77 22.53
C ALA A 172 -4.44 -11.33 23.15
N ALA A 173 -5.56 -11.58 22.47
CA ALA A 173 -6.90 -11.31 22.98
C ALA A 173 -7.28 -12.19 24.20
N THR A 174 -6.95 -13.48 24.18
CA THR A 174 -7.25 -14.38 25.31
C THR A 174 -6.46 -14.05 26.59
N MET A 175 -5.28 -13.44 26.46
CA MET A 175 -4.49 -13.00 27.62
C MET A 175 -5.02 -11.71 28.26
N MET A 176 -5.79 -10.90 27.51
CA MET A 176 -6.34 -9.63 27.97
C MET A 176 -7.71 -9.40 27.30
N ASN A 177 -8.80 -9.78 27.98
CA ASN A 177 -10.17 -9.78 27.44
C ASN A 177 -10.61 -8.47 26.77
N GLU A 178 -10.03 -7.32 27.16
CA GLU A 178 -10.37 -6.00 26.60
C GLU A 178 -9.58 -5.62 25.34
N ARG A 179 -8.46 -6.30 25.07
CA ARG A 179 -7.47 -5.91 24.04
C ARG A 179 -8.02 -6.04 22.62
N SER A 180 -8.84 -7.05 22.34
CA SER A 180 -9.39 -7.30 20.98
C SER A 180 -10.29 -6.18 20.46
N SER A 181 -11.02 -5.52 21.36
CA SER A 181 -11.91 -4.41 21.01
C SER A 181 -11.19 -3.07 20.80
N ARG A 182 -9.97 -2.94 21.34
CA ARG A 182 -9.27 -1.66 21.49
C ARG A 182 -7.97 -1.59 20.69
N ALA A 183 -7.37 -2.73 20.36
CA ALA A 183 -6.18 -2.77 19.53
C ALA A 183 -6.52 -2.48 18.06
N HIS A 184 -5.57 -1.84 17.37
CA HIS A 184 -5.62 -1.60 15.93
C HIS A 184 -4.73 -2.63 15.23
N SER A 185 -5.21 -3.26 14.18
CA SER A 185 -4.40 -4.17 13.36
C SER A 185 -4.07 -3.49 12.03
N VAL A 186 -2.80 -3.49 11.63
CA VAL A 186 -2.32 -2.82 10.41
C VAL A 186 -1.50 -3.80 9.59
N LEU A 187 -2.06 -4.26 8.46
CA LEU A 187 -1.38 -5.05 7.45
C LEU A 187 -0.82 -4.14 6.36
N LEU A 188 0.44 -4.32 6.03
CA LEU A 188 1.15 -3.60 4.96
C LEU A 188 1.66 -4.60 3.94
N LEU A 189 1.30 -4.40 2.67
CA LEU A 189 1.91 -5.05 1.53
C LEU A 189 2.82 -4.05 0.83
N SER A 190 4.11 -4.37 0.74
CA SER A 190 5.12 -3.55 0.07
C SER A 190 5.56 -4.24 -1.21
N LEU A 191 5.39 -3.54 -2.34
CA LEU A 191 5.65 -4.07 -3.67
C LEU A 191 6.73 -3.24 -4.36
N GLN A 192 7.81 -3.90 -4.73
CA GLN A 192 8.83 -3.36 -5.63
C GLN A 192 8.72 -4.06 -6.97
N GLN A 193 8.77 -3.28 -8.04
CA GLN A 193 8.67 -3.77 -9.41
C GLN A 193 9.80 -3.16 -10.24
N THR A 194 10.47 -3.98 -11.04
CA THR A 194 11.43 -3.53 -12.04
C THR A 194 10.94 -4.00 -13.40
N ARG A 195 10.61 -3.03 -14.26
CA ARG A 195 10.19 -3.31 -15.64
C ARG A 195 11.38 -3.78 -16.47
N ALA A 196 11.26 -4.91 -17.17
CA ALA A 196 12.36 -5.43 -17.99
C ALA A 196 12.70 -4.53 -19.19
N ASP A 197 11.67 -4.00 -19.85
CA ASP A 197 11.82 -3.15 -21.04
C ASP A 197 12.55 -1.84 -20.71
N THR A 198 12.18 -1.19 -19.61
CA THR A 198 12.68 0.15 -19.28
C THR A 198 13.72 0.18 -18.18
N GLY A 199 13.84 -0.88 -17.37
CA GLY A 199 14.63 -0.87 -16.14
C GLY A 199 14.05 0.02 -15.04
N ALA A 200 12.87 0.61 -15.25
CA ALA A 200 12.28 1.52 -14.28
C ALA A 200 11.84 0.76 -13.02
N GLU A 201 12.34 1.25 -11.87
CA GLU A 201 11.97 0.75 -10.55
C GLU A 201 10.82 1.55 -9.96
N VAL A 202 9.76 0.83 -9.61
CA VAL A 202 8.54 1.38 -9.03
C VAL A 202 8.27 0.69 -7.71
N GLY A 203 8.09 1.48 -6.65
CA GLY A 203 7.73 1.01 -5.32
C GLY A 203 6.33 1.49 -4.96
N SER A 204 5.56 0.65 -4.28
CA SER A 204 4.24 1.00 -3.75
C SER A 204 3.92 0.23 -2.49
N THR A 205 3.02 0.80 -1.67
CA THR A 205 2.54 0.19 -0.43
C THR A 205 1.02 0.20 -0.36
N MET A 206 0.43 -0.96 -0.04
CA MET A 206 -0.99 -1.10 0.30
C MET A 206 -1.14 -1.31 1.80
N CYS A 207 -1.92 -0.46 2.45
CA CYS A 207 -2.21 -0.51 3.89
C CYS A 207 -3.66 -0.92 4.15
N PHE A 208 -3.86 -1.89 5.02
CA PHE A 208 -5.17 -2.34 5.49
C PHE A 208 -5.21 -2.19 7.00
N ALA A 209 -5.97 -1.22 7.51
CA ALA A 209 -6.11 -0.97 8.95
C ALA A 209 -7.50 -1.34 9.45
N ASP A 210 -7.56 -2.35 10.32
CA ASP A 210 -8.74 -2.69 11.13
C ASP A 210 -8.58 -1.98 12.48
N LEU A 211 -9.28 -0.85 12.66
CA LEU A 211 -9.12 -0.03 13.86
C LEU A 211 -9.91 -0.61 15.03
N GLY A 212 -9.51 -0.32 16.28
CA GLY A 212 -10.31 -0.58 17.47
C GLY A 212 -11.65 0.17 17.46
N GLY A 213 -12.50 -0.16 18.44
CA GLY A 213 -13.82 0.44 18.66
C GLY A 213 -13.73 1.94 18.93
N SER A 214 -14.60 2.71 18.26
CA SER A 214 -14.67 4.17 18.41
C SER A 214 -15.44 4.67 19.64
N GLU A 215 -16.09 3.76 20.36
CA GLU A 215 -16.93 4.09 21.51
C GLU A 215 -16.14 4.74 22.65
N GLN A 216 -16.77 5.70 23.31
CA GLN A 216 -16.17 6.38 24.46
C GLN A 216 -16.30 5.50 25.72
N VAL A 217 -15.16 5.16 26.32
CA VAL A 217 -15.07 4.37 27.57
C VAL A 217 -15.88 5.00 28.72
N PHE A 218 -16.17 6.30 28.64
CA PHE A 218 -16.91 7.05 29.67
C PHE A 218 -18.34 6.57 29.93
N LYS A 219 -18.98 5.82 29.02
CA LYS A 219 -20.37 5.37 29.22
C LYS A 219 -20.52 4.10 30.07
N SER A 220 -19.47 3.28 30.20
CA SER A 220 -19.59 1.96 30.83
C SER A 220 -19.50 2.02 32.36
N ASP A 221 -18.55 2.81 32.91
CA ASP A 221 -18.22 2.73 34.34
C ASP A 221 -18.73 3.91 35.18
N VAL A 222 -19.00 5.07 34.56
CA VAL A 222 -19.37 6.28 35.33
C VAL A 222 -20.80 6.18 35.88
N ALA A 223 -21.70 5.46 35.19
CA ALA A 223 -23.06 5.25 35.67
C ALA A 223 -23.11 4.32 36.90
N GLU A 224 -22.18 3.36 37.05
CA GLU A 224 -22.07 2.50 38.24
C GLU A 224 -21.21 3.13 39.37
N MET A 225 -20.36 4.12 39.05
CA MET A 225 -19.43 4.74 40.00
C MET A 225 -20.04 5.76 40.97
N HIS A 226 -21.29 6.19 40.80
CA HIS A 226 -21.93 7.04 41.80
C HIS A 226 -22.24 6.32 43.13
N THR A 227 -21.97 5.01 43.21
CA THR A 227 -22.40 4.16 44.34
C THR A 227 -21.28 3.61 45.22
N ARG A 228 -19.99 3.80 44.90
CA ARG A 228 -18.90 3.24 45.73
C ARG A 228 -17.74 4.22 45.94
N GLU A 229 -17.49 4.54 47.21
CA GLU A 229 -16.33 5.27 47.75
C GLU A 229 -15.01 4.49 47.52
N ALA A 230 -14.59 4.30 46.27
CA ALA A 230 -13.25 3.80 45.94
C ALA A 230 -12.33 4.99 45.64
N GLY A 231 -11.21 5.09 46.37
CA GLY A 231 -10.39 6.30 46.54
C GLY A 231 -9.85 6.95 45.27
N PHE A 232 -9.54 8.26 45.40
CA PHE A 232 -9.05 9.16 44.34
C PHE A 232 -7.90 8.61 43.48
N LEU A 233 -6.97 7.84 44.07
CA LEU A 233 -5.81 7.27 43.37
C LEU A 233 -6.19 6.17 42.36
N GLN A 234 -7.14 5.28 42.68
CA GLN A 234 -7.62 4.26 41.73
C GLN A 234 -8.42 4.88 40.58
N LYS A 235 -9.05 6.03 40.83
CA LYS A 235 -9.77 6.82 39.81
C LYS A 235 -8.78 7.44 38.81
N GLU A 236 -7.66 7.99 39.25
CA GLU A 236 -6.63 8.52 38.35
C GLU A 236 -5.96 7.44 37.50
N THR A 237 -5.62 6.29 38.08
CA THR A 237 -4.97 5.20 37.32
C THR A 237 -5.90 4.62 36.25
N ARG A 238 -7.18 4.39 36.57
CA ARG A 238 -8.18 3.92 35.60
C ARG A 238 -8.54 4.97 34.56
N MET A 239 -8.52 6.26 34.93
CA MET A 239 -8.73 7.36 34.01
C MET A 239 -7.55 7.53 33.05
N GLN A 240 -6.31 7.39 33.53
CA GLN A 240 -5.11 7.35 32.68
C GLN A 240 -5.07 6.13 31.77
N GLU A 241 -5.52 4.96 32.26
CA GLU A 241 -5.67 3.75 31.46
C GLU A 241 -6.70 3.96 30.35
N ALA A 242 -7.90 4.46 30.66
CA ALA A 242 -8.95 4.77 29.68
C ALA A 242 -8.52 5.83 28.64
N VAL A 243 -7.71 6.81 29.05
CA VAL A 243 -7.14 7.83 28.15
C VAL A 243 -6.06 7.22 27.24
N ASN A 244 -5.18 6.37 27.76
CA ASN A 244 -4.14 5.71 26.97
C ASN A 244 -4.71 4.66 26.01
N ILE A 245 -5.80 3.99 26.38
CA ILE A 245 -6.51 3.02 25.55
C ILE A 245 -7.05 3.67 24.27
N ASN A 246 -7.65 4.85 24.38
CA ASN A 246 -8.24 5.56 23.25
C ASN A 246 -7.29 6.54 22.55
N LEU A 247 -6.01 6.56 22.95
CA LEU A 247 -5.01 7.49 22.43
C LEU A 247 -4.90 7.42 20.89
N GLY A 248 -4.92 6.22 20.32
CA GLY A 248 -4.84 6.03 18.87
C GLY A 248 -5.96 6.73 18.11
N LEU A 249 -7.23 6.44 18.45
CA LEU A 249 -8.38 7.04 17.78
C LEU A 249 -8.57 8.52 18.12
N PHE A 250 -8.22 8.95 19.33
CA PHE A 250 -8.24 10.36 19.70
C PHE A 250 -7.24 11.15 18.85
N SER A 251 -5.99 10.71 18.80
CA SER A 251 -4.94 11.32 17.98
C SER A 251 -5.31 11.32 16.50
N LEU A 252 -5.96 10.24 16.01
CA LEU A 252 -6.46 10.16 14.63
C LEU A 252 -7.47 11.28 14.32
N LYS A 253 -8.46 11.50 15.21
CA LYS A 253 -9.45 12.58 15.06
C LYS A 253 -8.78 13.96 15.05
N VAL A 254 -7.80 14.18 15.93
CA VAL A 254 -7.02 15.43 15.98
C VAL A 254 -6.26 15.65 14.67
N CYS A 255 -5.64 14.61 14.13
CA CYS A 255 -4.91 14.71 12.86
C CYS A 255 -5.85 15.06 11.69
N ILE A 256 -7.01 14.42 11.61
CA ILE A 256 -8.01 14.69 10.57
C ILE A 256 -8.54 16.12 10.67
N ALA A 257 -8.88 16.59 11.87
CA ALA A 257 -9.32 17.98 12.06
C ALA A 257 -8.25 18.98 11.61
N ALA A 258 -6.99 18.76 12.03
CA ALA A 258 -5.87 19.61 11.63
C ALA A 258 -5.64 19.60 10.10
N LEU A 259 -5.83 18.46 9.44
CA LEU A 259 -5.73 18.34 7.98
C LEU A 259 -6.82 19.14 7.26
N VAL A 260 -8.06 19.05 7.72
CA VAL A 260 -9.19 19.81 7.15
C VAL A 260 -8.95 21.31 7.30
N GLU A 261 -8.44 21.74 8.45
CA GLU A 261 -8.13 23.15 8.74
C GLU A 261 -6.78 23.61 8.16
N LYS A 262 -6.04 22.72 7.49
CA LYS A 262 -4.72 22.98 6.90
C LYS A 262 -3.70 23.54 7.92
N ARG A 263 -3.72 23.01 9.14
CA ARG A 263 -2.79 23.35 10.23
C ARG A 263 -1.70 22.29 10.39
N TYR A 264 -0.76 22.55 11.31
CA TYR A 264 0.22 21.54 11.70
C TYR A 264 -0.47 20.26 12.20
N VAL A 265 -0.09 19.11 11.63
CA VAL A 265 -0.72 17.83 11.93
C VAL A 265 0.18 17.02 12.88
N PRO A 266 -0.27 16.72 14.12
CA PRO A 266 0.58 16.12 15.15
C PRO A 266 0.57 14.59 15.08
N TYR A 267 1.05 14.00 13.97
CA TYR A 267 1.06 12.54 13.78
C TYR A 267 1.85 11.78 14.87
N GLN A 268 2.82 12.43 15.52
CA GLN A 268 3.63 11.86 16.58
C GLN A 268 2.86 11.58 17.89
N ASN A 269 1.63 12.08 18.03
CA ASN A 269 0.84 11.92 19.26
C ASN A 269 0.41 10.46 19.51
N SER A 270 0.52 9.57 18.52
CA SER A 270 0.32 8.13 18.70
C SER A 270 1.09 7.32 17.68
N ARG A 271 1.41 6.06 18.01
CA ARG A 271 1.99 5.12 17.04
C ARG A 271 1.10 4.88 15.83
N LEU A 272 -0.22 4.80 16.05
CA LEU A 272 -1.20 4.64 14.98
C LEU A 272 -1.12 5.80 13.97
N THR A 273 -1.19 7.04 14.43
CA THR A 273 -1.15 8.22 13.55
C THR A 273 0.20 8.38 12.84
N MET A 274 1.30 7.99 13.47
CA MET A 274 2.58 7.91 12.78
C MET A 274 2.52 6.92 11.62
N MET A 275 2.01 5.70 11.85
CA MET A 275 1.86 4.67 10.80
C MET A 275 0.94 5.08 9.66
N LEU A 276 -0.12 5.84 9.97
CA LEU A 276 -1.09 6.31 9.00
C LEU A 276 -0.75 7.68 8.38
N SER A 277 0.40 8.26 8.69
CA SER A 277 0.76 9.60 8.25
C SER A 277 0.83 9.75 6.73
N SER A 278 1.24 8.71 6.00
CA SER A 278 1.21 8.70 4.53
C SER A 278 -0.21 8.59 3.97
N ALA A 279 -1.09 7.87 4.67
CA ALA A 279 -2.49 7.67 4.28
C ALA A 279 -3.38 8.89 4.52
N LEU A 280 -2.99 9.80 5.39
CA LEU A 280 -3.80 10.95 5.80
C LEU A 280 -3.06 12.24 5.44
N GLY A 281 -3.41 12.88 4.33
CA GLY A 281 -2.75 14.09 3.83
C GLY A 281 -1.44 13.86 3.06
N GLY A 282 -0.96 12.62 2.99
CA GLY A 282 0.29 12.26 2.31
C GLY A 282 0.11 11.74 0.88
N ASN A 283 1.16 11.07 0.38
CA ASN A 283 1.19 10.41 -0.92
C ASN A 283 0.55 9.02 -0.84
N CYS A 284 -0.78 8.98 -0.80
CA CYS A 284 -1.55 7.74 -0.75
C CYS A 284 -2.99 7.99 -1.20
N ARG A 285 -3.60 7.03 -1.91
CA ARG A 285 -5.04 7.00 -2.12
C ARG A 285 -5.69 6.25 -0.96
N THR A 286 -6.63 6.90 -0.26
CA THR A 286 -7.18 6.37 0.99
C THR A 286 -8.68 6.23 0.90
N CYS A 287 -9.19 5.05 1.27
CA CYS A 287 -10.59 4.76 1.45
C CYS A 287 -10.88 4.54 2.94
N VAL A 288 -11.91 5.22 3.46
CA VAL A 288 -12.38 5.03 4.83
C VAL A 288 -13.72 4.33 4.78
N VAL A 289 -13.78 3.08 5.26
CA VAL A 289 -15.01 2.31 5.40
C VAL A 289 -15.57 2.55 6.80
N VAL A 290 -16.68 3.28 6.87
CA VAL A 290 -17.38 3.57 8.12
C VAL A 290 -18.44 2.50 8.36
N THR A 291 -18.33 1.78 9.47
CA THR A 291 -19.28 0.71 9.84
C THR A 291 -20.16 1.15 11.01
N GLY A 292 -21.46 0.91 10.91
CA GLY A 292 -22.47 1.35 11.87
C GLY A 292 -23.45 0.24 12.25
N SER A 293 -24.19 0.44 13.34
CA SER A 293 -25.28 -0.46 13.76
C SER A 293 -26.63 0.25 13.61
N SER A 294 -27.63 -0.48 13.08
CA SER A 294 -29.02 -0.03 12.99
C SER A 294 -29.78 -0.14 14.31
N GLU A 295 -29.19 -0.76 15.34
CA GLU A 295 -29.84 -0.90 16.64
C GLU A 295 -29.96 0.45 17.37
N LYS A 296 -31.15 0.70 17.92
CA LYS A 296 -31.47 1.95 18.65
C LYS A 296 -30.45 2.28 19.76
N LYS A 297 -29.96 1.27 20.48
CA LYS A 297 -28.98 1.44 21.57
C LYS A 297 -27.62 1.98 21.08
N HIS A 298 -27.33 1.82 19.78
CA HIS A 298 -26.08 2.22 19.13
C HIS A 298 -26.23 3.49 18.25
N ALA A 299 -27.41 4.11 18.23
CA ALA A 299 -27.68 5.27 17.37
C ALA A 299 -26.71 6.43 17.58
N VAL A 300 -26.33 6.71 18.84
CA VAL A 300 -25.39 7.80 19.17
C VAL A 300 -23.99 7.52 18.61
N GLU A 301 -23.47 6.31 18.81
CA GLU A 301 -22.13 5.93 18.36
C GLU A 301 -22.06 5.81 16.83
N THR A 302 -23.13 5.29 16.20
CA THR A 302 -23.24 5.25 14.74
C THR A 302 -23.27 6.67 14.15
N MET A 303 -24.02 7.60 14.76
CA MET A 303 -24.04 9.00 14.34
C MET A 303 -22.66 9.66 14.47
N GLN A 304 -21.90 9.35 15.53
CA GLN A 304 -20.52 9.82 15.67
C GLN A 304 -19.59 9.24 14.59
N SER A 305 -19.79 7.97 14.23
CA SER A 305 -19.02 7.31 13.16
C SER A 305 -19.30 7.95 11.80
N MET A 306 -20.57 8.25 11.49
CA MET A 306 -20.94 8.95 10.25
C MET A 306 -20.35 10.37 10.17
N ARG A 307 -20.38 11.14 11.27
CA ARG A 307 -19.72 12.46 11.34
C ARG A 307 -18.22 12.37 11.11
N PHE A 308 -17.58 11.32 11.63
CA PHE A 308 -16.17 11.06 11.39
C PHE A 308 -15.90 10.82 9.90
N GLY A 309 -16.71 9.98 9.25
CA GLY A 309 -16.63 9.74 7.80
C GLY A 309 -16.77 11.00 6.96
N GLU A 310 -17.76 11.84 7.27
CA GLU A 310 -17.97 13.14 6.62
C GLU A 310 -16.80 14.10 6.83
N THR A 311 -16.13 14.05 7.98
CA THR A 311 -14.92 14.84 8.21
C THR A 311 -13.73 14.29 7.42
N CYS A 312 -13.59 12.97 7.33
CA CYS A 312 -12.53 12.32 6.53
C CYS A 312 -12.65 12.67 5.04
N SER A 313 -13.86 12.79 4.48
CA SER A 313 -14.06 13.12 3.06
C SER A 313 -13.61 14.54 2.70
N LEU A 314 -13.42 15.42 3.69
CA LEU A 314 -12.87 16.76 3.50
C LEU A 314 -11.33 16.79 3.42
N VAL A 315 -10.66 15.68 3.78
CA VAL A 315 -9.20 15.58 3.72
C VAL A 315 -8.76 15.36 2.27
N THR A 316 -7.82 16.17 1.79
CA THR A 316 -7.21 16.01 0.47
C THR A 316 -5.83 15.39 0.59
N ASN A 317 -5.59 14.28 -0.10
CA ASN A 317 -4.28 13.65 -0.17
C ASN A 317 -3.49 14.13 -1.41
N ALA A 318 -2.17 14.29 -1.25
CA ALA A 318 -1.25 14.60 -2.33
C ALA A 318 -0.74 13.32 -3.01
N ALA A 319 -1.65 12.47 -3.51
CA ALA A 319 -1.29 11.25 -4.20
C ALA A 319 -0.54 11.57 -5.51
N SER A 320 0.78 11.39 -5.48
CA SER A 320 1.70 11.52 -6.61
C SER A 320 1.50 10.35 -7.58
N ARG A 321 1.69 10.60 -8.87
CA ARG A 321 1.90 9.52 -9.85
C ARG A 321 3.36 9.08 -9.74
N ASP A 322 3.72 8.29 -8.73
CA ASP A 322 5.11 7.84 -8.51
C ASP A 322 5.71 7.13 -9.74
N ASN A 323 4.87 6.55 -10.61
CA ASN A 323 5.26 6.08 -11.94
C ASN A 323 5.97 7.14 -12.80
N MET A 324 5.48 8.39 -12.80
CA MET A 324 6.11 9.45 -13.60
C MET A 324 7.50 9.80 -13.05
N ALA A 325 7.66 9.81 -11.73
CA ALA A 325 8.95 10.04 -11.10
C ALA A 325 9.92 8.87 -11.36
N ALA A 326 9.44 7.63 -11.32
CA ALA A 326 10.22 6.44 -11.67
C ALA A 326 10.65 6.44 -13.14
N VAL A 327 9.74 6.75 -14.07
CA VAL A 327 10.02 6.91 -15.51
C VAL A 327 11.06 8.01 -15.73
N THR A 328 10.91 9.15 -15.05
CA THR A 328 11.88 10.26 -15.16
C THR A 328 13.26 9.86 -14.67
N ARG A 329 13.36 9.10 -13.57
CA ARG A 329 14.63 8.58 -13.07
C ARG A 329 15.26 7.56 -14.02
N ALA A 330 14.46 6.66 -14.58
CA ALA A 330 14.93 5.68 -15.56
C ALA A 330 15.46 6.34 -16.83
N LEU A 331 14.76 7.37 -17.34
CA LEU A 331 15.22 8.17 -18.48
C LEU A 331 16.57 8.83 -18.20
N ARG A 332 16.73 9.48 -17.04
CA ARG A 332 18.02 10.09 -16.65
C ARG A 332 19.15 9.08 -16.59
N ALA A 333 18.92 7.91 -15.98
CA ALA A 333 19.93 6.86 -15.90
C ALA A 333 20.34 6.34 -17.29
N ILE A 334 19.37 6.18 -18.20
CA ILE A 334 19.65 5.78 -19.59
C ILE A 334 20.42 6.88 -20.33
N ASP A 335 20.04 8.15 -20.18
CA ASP A 335 20.75 9.27 -20.81
C ASP A 335 22.20 9.38 -20.31
N GLU A 336 22.45 9.17 -19.01
CA GLU A 336 23.80 9.11 -18.42
C GLU A 336 24.62 7.91 -18.93
N GLU A 337 23.97 6.77 -19.17
CA GLU A 337 24.64 5.59 -19.73
C GLU A 337 24.95 5.76 -21.22
N ILE A 338 24.04 6.33 -22.00
CA ILE A 338 24.26 6.70 -23.40
C ILE A 338 25.49 7.60 -23.51
N GLY A 339 25.59 8.66 -22.70
CA GLY A 339 26.75 9.56 -22.73
C GLY A 339 28.07 8.85 -22.40
N ARG A 340 28.06 7.85 -21.50
CA ARG A 340 29.23 7.02 -21.19
C ARG A 340 29.62 6.10 -22.36
N VAL A 341 28.64 5.45 -22.99
CA VAL A 341 28.88 4.55 -24.13
C VAL A 341 29.36 5.33 -25.35
N GLU A 342 28.76 6.48 -25.65
CA GLU A 342 29.21 7.37 -26.74
C GLU A 342 30.66 7.82 -26.54
N ALA A 343 31.04 8.20 -25.32
CA ALA A 343 32.43 8.54 -25.01
C ALA A 343 33.39 7.35 -25.19
N ALA A 344 32.95 6.13 -24.86
CA ALA A 344 33.73 4.91 -25.05
C ALA A 344 33.87 4.53 -26.53
N ILE A 345 32.83 4.75 -27.34
CA ILE A 345 32.88 4.59 -28.80
C ILE A 345 33.96 5.50 -29.38
N VAL A 346 33.89 6.80 -29.09
CA VAL A 346 34.89 7.77 -29.59
C VAL A 346 36.31 7.41 -29.16
N ALA A 347 36.50 6.86 -27.95
CA ALA A 347 37.81 6.46 -27.46
C ALA A 347 38.37 5.18 -28.13
N LYS A 348 37.50 4.29 -28.62
CA LYS A 348 37.88 2.99 -29.20
C LYS A 348 37.85 2.96 -30.73
N GLU A 349 37.21 3.94 -31.35
CA GLU A 349 37.12 4.05 -32.81
C GLU A 349 38.47 4.42 -33.42
N THR A 350 38.86 3.64 -34.44
CA THR A 350 40.04 3.91 -35.24
C THR A 350 39.70 3.87 -36.73
N TRP A 351 40.42 4.66 -37.51
CA TRP A 351 40.30 4.65 -38.96
C TRP A 351 41.23 3.59 -39.53
N GLU A 352 40.66 2.58 -40.17
CA GLU A 352 41.43 1.64 -40.98
C GLU A 352 41.24 1.90 -42.47
N THR A 353 42.35 1.76 -43.19
CA THR A 353 42.37 1.91 -44.64
C THR A 353 42.23 0.54 -45.27
N VAL A 354 41.05 0.25 -45.85
CA VAL A 354 40.77 -1.01 -46.51
C VAL A 354 41.05 -0.87 -48.00
N ARG A 355 41.87 -1.77 -48.54
CA ARG A 355 42.15 -1.87 -49.98
C ARG A 355 41.27 -2.96 -50.57
N THR A 356 40.38 -2.61 -51.47
CA THR A 356 39.50 -3.55 -52.17
C THR A 356 39.90 -3.60 -53.63
N VAL A 357 40.31 -4.78 -54.11
CA VAL A 357 40.68 -4.97 -55.51
C VAL A 357 39.41 -5.34 -56.28
N ARG A 358 38.99 -4.47 -57.20
CA ARG A 358 37.98 -4.81 -58.20
C ARG A 358 38.69 -5.33 -59.44
N LYS A 359 38.23 -6.48 -59.94
CA LYS A 359 38.63 -6.99 -61.25
C LYS A 359 37.62 -6.52 -62.26
N ASP A 360 38.06 -5.68 -63.18
CA ASP A 360 37.27 -5.30 -64.33
C ASP A 360 37.69 -6.17 -65.51
N GLU A 361 36.75 -6.94 -66.04
CA GLU A 361 36.95 -7.71 -67.27
C GLU A 361 36.69 -6.80 -68.48
N LEU A 362 37.75 -6.15 -68.97
CA LEU A 362 37.68 -5.38 -70.20
C LEU A 362 37.85 -6.34 -71.40
N HIS A 363 36.78 -6.51 -72.17
CA HIS A 363 36.83 -7.21 -73.45
C HIS A 363 37.18 -6.20 -74.56
N GLN A 364 38.43 -6.17 -75.02
CA GLN A 364 38.80 -5.58 -76.30
C GLN A 364 39.27 -6.68 -77.26
N GLU A 365 38.79 -6.58 -78.50
CA GLU A 365 38.98 -7.46 -79.66
C GLU A 365 40.11 -8.50 -79.54
N GLY A 366 39.79 -9.66 -78.96
CA GLY A 366 40.58 -10.90 -79.11
C GLY A 366 41.59 -11.24 -78.01
N GLU A 367 41.90 -10.35 -77.06
CA GLU A 367 42.77 -10.66 -75.91
C GLU A 367 42.15 -10.20 -74.58
N ALA A 368 41.85 -11.14 -73.69
CA ALA A 368 41.35 -10.84 -72.35
C ALA A 368 42.48 -10.21 -71.51
N THR A 369 42.44 -8.90 -71.31
CA THR A 369 43.32 -8.20 -70.38
C THR A 369 42.59 -7.97 -69.06
N CYS A 370 43.08 -8.62 -68.00
CA CYS A 370 42.55 -8.48 -66.64
C CYS A 370 43.11 -7.20 -65.99
N GLY A 371 42.31 -6.12 -65.98
CA GLY A 371 42.63 -4.91 -65.23
C GLY A 371 42.28 -5.08 -63.76
N GLN A 372 43.22 -4.78 -62.86
CA GLN A 372 42.95 -4.71 -61.43
C GLN A 372 42.90 -3.24 -60.99
N GLU A 373 41.74 -2.78 -60.56
CA GLU A 373 41.59 -1.46 -59.94
C GLU A 373 41.62 -1.63 -58.41
N VAL A 374 42.59 -1.00 -57.74
CA VAL A 374 42.69 -1.00 -56.28
C VAL A 374 41.95 0.22 -55.73
N VAL A 375 40.74 0.02 -55.22
CA VAL A 375 39.98 1.07 -54.55
C VAL A 375 40.38 1.12 -53.08
N VAL A 376 40.87 2.27 -52.64
CA VAL A 376 41.23 2.51 -51.24
C VAL A 376 40.07 3.22 -50.56
N THR A 377 39.50 2.60 -49.52
CA THR A 377 38.39 3.19 -48.76
C THR A 377 38.73 3.23 -47.28
N SER A 378 38.57 4.38 -46.64
CA SER A 378 38.70 4.50 -45.19
C SER A 378 37.40 4.04 -44.53
N LYS A 379 37.48 3.09 -43.61
CA LYS A 379 36.34 2.64 -42.79
C LYS A 379 36.64 2.87 -41.33
N LEU A 380 35.63 3.32 -40.59
CA LEU A 380 35.67 3.33 -39.15
C LEU A 380 35.49 1.90 -38.63
N VAL A 381 36.42 1.46 -37.80
CA VAL A 381 36.40 0.12 -37.18
C VAL A 381 36.70 0.23 -35.69
N GLY A 382 36.35 -0.82 -34.95
CA GLY A 382 36.37 -0.80 -33.49
C GLY A 382 35.04 -0.35 -32.88
N ALA A 383 34.92 -0.55 -31.57
CA ALA A 383 33.74 -0.21 -30.77
C ALA A 383 32.42 -0.90 -31.17
N GLU A 384 32.47 -2.05 -31.86
CA GLU A 384 31.28 -2.75 -32.36
C GLU A 384 30.34 -3.16 -31.22
N ALA A 385 30.89 -3.71 -30.13
CA ALA A 385 30.12 -4.08 -28.94
C ALA A 385 29.48 -2.86 -28.26
N GLU A 386 30.17 -1.72 -28.22
CA GLU A 386 29.63 -0.48 -27.66
C GLU A 386 28.51 0.11 -28.53
N ARG A 387 28.60 -0.02 -29.86
CA ARG A 387 27.54 0.43 -30.77
C ARG A 387 26.29 -0.44 -30.64
N GLU A 388 26.43 -1.76 -30.53
CA GLU A 388 25.31 -2.65 -30.22
C GLU A 388 24.67 -2.29 -28.87
N HIS A 389 25.49 -1.97 -27.86
CA HIS A 389 24.98 -1.53 -26.57
C HIS A 389 24.25 -0.17 -26.65
N LEU A 390 24.77 0.78 -27.42
CA LEU A 390 24.13 2.07 -27.66
C LEU A 390 22.75 1.91 -28.32
N GLU A 391 22.64 1.04 -29.32
CA GLU A 391 21.35 0.73 -29.97
C GLU A 391 20.33 0.16 -28.98
N LEU A 392 20.78 -0.74 -28.09
CA LEU A 392 19.94 -1.27 -27.02
C LEU A 392 19.45 -0.14 -26.10
N LEU A 393 20.33 0.76 -25.64
CA LEU A 393 19.95 1.88 -24.78
C LEU A 393 18.96 2.84 -25.45
N LEU A 394 19.19 3.17 -26.73
CA LEU A 394 18.28 4.00 -27.53
C LEU A 394 16.91 3.35 -27.74
N SER A 395 16.85 2.02 -27.86
CA SER A 395 15.59 1.29 -27.92
C SER A 395 14.81 1.38 -26.60
N ARG A 396 15.47 1.20 -25.45
CA ARG A 396 14.85 1.32 -24.12
C ARG A 396 14.36 2.73 -23.83
N ARG A 397 15.13 3.75 -24.25
CA ARG A 397 14.74 5.17 -24.17
C ARG A 397 13.46 5.46 -24.95
N ARG A 398 13.36 4.95 -26.19
CA ARG A 398 12.15 5.09 -27.03
C ARG A 398 10.90 4.51 -26.39
N VAL A 399 11.02 3.34 -25.76
CA VAL A 399 9.91 2.71 -25.01
C VAL A 399 9.43 3.61 -23.86
N LEU A 400 10.34 4.28 -23.14
CA LEU A 400 9.99 5.19 -22.05
C LEU A 400 9.37 6.51 -22.51
N THR A 401 9.79 7.04 -23.66
CA THR A 401 9.26 8.30 -24.22
C THR A 401 8.00 8.11 -25.07
N GLY A 402 7.66 6.86 -25.42
CA GLY A 402 6.55 6.53 -26.31
C GLY A 402 6.78 6.98 -27.76
N ALA A 403 8.05 7.01 -28.22
CA ALA A 403 8.48 7.54 -29.50
C ALA A 403 8.97 6.46 -30.48
#